data_AF-A0A427AP42-F1
#
_entry.id   AF-A0A427AP42-F1
#
_cell.length_a   1.000
_cell.length_b   1.000
_cell.length_c   1.000
_cell.angle_alpha   90.00
_cell.angle_beta   90.00
_cell.angle_gamma   90.00
#
_symmetry.space_group_name_H-M   'P 1'
#
loop_
_entity.id
_entity.type
_entity.pdbx_description
1 polymer ?
#
loop_
_entity_poly.entity_id
_entity_poly.type
_entity_poly.pdbx_seq_one_letter_code
_entity_poly.pdbx_strand_id
1 'polypeptide(L)'
;MMKFVNNYPEYRKMQGNVSKHVTMVTEMSRIVEERKLMIVSQTEQELACNGPTHSLSLAVVSSISEIVVFTILQAVTKLLNDETISDIDRLRLVMLYALRYEKESPVQLMQLFNKLASRSAKYKPGVT
;
A
#
# COMPACT_ATOMS: atom_id res chain seq x y z
N MET A 1 -25.01 16.44 44.61
CA MET A 1 -23.59 16.12 44.89
C MET A 1 -23.31 14.63 45.05
N MET A 2 -24.08 13.87 45.86
CA MET A 2 -23.88 12.41 46.01
C MET A 2 -23.84 11.62 44.68
N LYS A 3 -24.75 11.91 43.74
CA LYS A 3 -24.76 11.24 42.41
C LYS A 3 -23.47 11.43 41.62
N PHE A 4 -22.83 12.59 41.74
CA PHE A 4 -21.55 12.86 41.08
C PHE A 4 -20.43 12.04 41.72
N VAL A 5 -20.36 12.03 43.06
CA VAL A 5 -19.35 11.27 43.82
C VAL A 5 -19.47 9.77 43.55
N ASN A 6 -20.70 9.23 43.51
CA ASN A 6 -20.95 7.81 43.24
C ASN A 6 -20.53 7.40 41.82
N ASN A 7 -20.72 8.28 40.84
CA ASN A 7 -20.41 7.98 39.43
C ASN A 7 -18.97 8.36 39.04
N TYR A 8 -18.26 9.13 39.88
CA TYR A 8 -16.92 9.63 39.60
C TYR A 8 -15.89 8.54 39.21
N PRO A 9 -15.86 7.36 39.86
CA PRO A 9 -14.94 6.28 39.46
C PRO A 9 -15.19 5.81 38.02
N GLU A 10 -16.45 5.68 37.61
CA GLU A 10 -16.82 5.31 36.24
C GLU A 10 -16.50 6.42 35.24
N TYR A 11 -16.75 7.69 35.60
CA TYR A 11 -16.33 8.83 34.78
C TYR A 11 -14.82 8.85 34.55
N ARG A 12 -14.01 8.57 35.59
CA ARG A 12 -12.55 8.49 35.47
C ARG A 12 -12.10 7.36 34.55
N LYS A 13 -12.74 6.19 34.61
CA LYS A 13 -12.46 5.07 33.69
C LYS A 13 -12.81 5.44 32.25
N MET A 14 -14.00 6.01 32.01
CA MET A 14 -14.42 6.44 30.68
C MET A 14 -13.50 7.51 30.10
N GLN A 15 -13.13 8.51 30.90
CA GLN A 15 -12.17 9.53 30.51
C GLN A 15 -10.82 8.92 30.10
N GLY A 16 -10.32 7.96 30.88
CA GLY A 16 -9.10 7.22 30.55
C GLY A 16 -9.21 6.46 29.23
N ASN A 17 -10.33 5.80 28.97
CA ASN A 17 -10.54 5.07 27.71
C ASN A 17 -10.63 6.02 26.51
N VAL A 18 -11.41 7.10 26.62
CA VAL A 18 -11.53 8.11 25.56
C VAL A 18 -10.15 8.71 25.26
N SER A 19 -9.40 9.11 26.28
CA SER A 19 -8.05 9.67 26.10
C SER A 19 -7.14 8.69 25.36
N LYS A 20 -7.15 7.40 25.72
CA LYS A 20 -6.34 6.38 25.03
C LYS A 20 -6.73 6.25 23.55
N HIS A 21 -8.02 6.14 23.25
CA HIS A 21 -8.50 5.97 21.87
C HIS A 21 -8.21 7.20 21.03
N VAL A 22 -8.42 8.40 21.56
CA VAL A 22 -8.07 9.65 20.88
C VAL A 22 -6.58 9.67 20.57
N THR A 23 -5.71 9.41 21.56
CA THR A 23 -4.25 9.35 21.33
C THR A 23 -3.86 8.33 20.28
N MET A 24 -4.41 7.11 20.33
CA MET A 24 -4.09 6.09 19.31
C MET A 24 -4.54 6.52 17.91
N VAL A 25 -5.76 7.01 17.75
CA VAL A 25 -6.28 7.44 16.45
C VAL A 25 -5.49 8.64 15.91
N THR A 26 -5.08 9.57 16.77
CA THR A 26 -4.21 10.69 16.39
C THR A 26 -2.86 10.20 15.86
N GLU A 27 -2.20 9.27 16.56
CA GLU A 27 -0.92 8.71 16.07
C GLU A 27 -1.09 7.89 14.79
N MET A 28 -2.18 7.12 14.66
CA MET A 28 -2.47 6.39 13.42
C MET A 28 -2.66 7.35 12.24
N SER A 29 -3.39 8.46 12.42
CA SER A 29 -3.55 9.49 11.38
C SER A 29 -2.21 10.08 10.98
N ARG A 30 -1.37 10.43 11.96
CA ARG A 30 -0.02 10.96 11.72
C ARG A 30 0.82 9.99 10.87
N ILE A 31 0.82 8.70 11.22
CA ILE A 31 1.58 7.67 10.47
C ILE A 31 1.04 7.52 9.04
N VAL A 32 -0.28 7.51 8.86
CA VAL A 32 -0.91 7.40 7.53
C VAL A 32 -0.50 8.56 6.62
N GLU A 33 -0.44 9.77 7.17
CA GLU A 33 -0.02 10.97 6.44
C GLU A 33 1.48 10.95 6.13
N GLU A 34 2.34 10.74 7.14
CA GLU A 34 3.80 10.73 7.00
C GLU A 34 4.28 9.70 5.99
N ARG A 35 3.66 8.52 5.98
CA ARG A 35 4.01 7.43 5.06
C ARG A 35 3.18 7.41 3.78
N LYS A 36 2.27 8.37 3.60
CA LYS A 36 1.32 8.43 2.47
C LYS A 36 0.59 7.09 2.25
N LEU A 37 0.15 6.42 3.31
CA LEU A 37 -0.38 5.06 3.23
C LEU A 37 -1.69 4.97 2.44
N MET A 38 -2.44 6.06 2.31
CA MET A 38 -3.67 6.09 1.51
C MET A 38 -3.39 5.80 0.03
N ILE A 39 -2.41 6.47 -0.57
CA ILE A 39 -2.11 6.28 -2.00
C ILE A 39 -1.43 4.94 -2.25
N VAL A 40 -0.56 4.49 -1.32
CA VAL A 40 0.06 3.17 -1.38
C VAL A 40 -1.01 2.08 -1.34
N SER A 41 -1.92 2.14 -0.36
CA SER A 41 -3.02 1.19 -0.20
C SER A 41 -3.96 1.18 -1.40
N GLN A 42 -4.26 2.34 -1.98
CA GLN A 42 -5.04 2.41 -3.22
C GLN A 42 -4.36 1.63 -4.36
N THR A 43 -3.06 1.86 -4.60
CA THR A 43 -2.32 1.14 -5.64
C THR A 43 -2.20 -0.37 -5.33
N GLU A 44 -2.02 -0.76 -4.07
CA GLU A 44 -2.05 -2.17 -3.66
C GLU A 44 -3.41 -2.83 -3.98
N GLN A 45 -4.52 -2.13 -3.72
CA GLN A 45 -5.87 -2.62 -4.02
C GLN A 45 -6.11 -2.71 -5.52
N GLU A 46 -5.66 -1.73 -6.30
CA GLU A 46 -5.76 -1.78 -7.76
C GLU A 46 -4.97 -2.97 -8.33
N LEU A 47 -3.76 -3.24 -7.82
CA LEU A 47 -2.95 -4.40 -8.18
C LEU A 47 -3.63 -5.74 -7.82
N ALA A 48 -4.19 -5.84 -6.62
CA ALA A 48 -4.77 -7.08 -6.11
C ALA A 48 -6.14 -7.39 -6.72
N CYS A 49 -6.99 -6.38 -6.89
CA CYS A 49 -8.41 -6.54 -7.22
C CYS A 49 -8.73 -6.34 -8.70
N ASN A 50 -8.00 -5.50 -9.44
CA ASN A 50 -8.40 -5.09 -10.80
C ASN A 50 -7.79 -5.93 -11.93
N GLY A 51 -7.17 -7.08 -11.62
CA GLY A 51 -6.63 -7.95 -12.66
C GLY A 51 -7.68 -8.87 -13.32
N PRO A 52 -7.29 -9.63 -14.35
CA PRO A 52 -8.17 -10.26 -15.34
C PRO A 52 -9.09 -11.37 -14.83
N THR A 53 -9.09 -11.67 -13.52
CA THR A 53 -9.82 -12.82 -12.97
C THR A 53 -11.27 -12.55 -12.60
N HIS A 54 -11.74 -11.28 -12.55
CA HIS A 54 -13.11 -10.98 -12.11
C HIS A 54 -13.96 -10.19 -13.12
N SER A 55 -13.44 -9.81 -14.29
CA SER A 55 -14.23 -9.15 -15.33
C SER A 55 -14.09 -9.89 -16.67
N LEU A 56 -15.15 -10.62 -17.02
CA LEU A 56 -15.52 -11.03 -18.39
C LEU A 56 -14.50 -11.89 -19.17
N SER A 57 -14.88 -13.17 -19.36
CA SER A 57 -14.81 -13.89 -20.64
C SER A 57 -13.61 -13.56 -21.56
N LEU A 58 -12.56 -14.35 -21.38
CA LEU A 58 -11.34 -14.68 -22.15
C LEU A 58 -11.15 -14.29 -23.64
N ALA A 59 -12.06 -13.62 -24.34
CA ALA A 59 -11.92 -13.34 -25.77
C ALA A 59 -11.86 -11.85 -26.16
N VAL A 60 -12.33 -10.93 -25.31
CA VAL A 60 -12.36 -9.47 -25.63
C VAL A 60 -11.25 -8.68 -24.88
N VAL A 61 -10.54 -9.35 -23.97
CA VAL A 61 -9.68 -8.70 -22.96
C VAL A 61 -8.27 -8.35 -23.46
N SER A 62 -7.83 -8.86 -24.61
CA SER A 62 -6.42 -8.69 -25.04
C SER A 62 -5.99 -7.23 -25.23
N SER A 63 -6.86 -6.32 -25.67
CA SER A 63 -6.48 -4.90 -25.91
C SER A 63 -6.81 -3.97 -24.74
N ILE A 64 -7.86 -4.27 -23.96
CA ILE A 64 -8.25 -3.47 -22.78
C ILE A 64 -7.34 -3.81 -21.59
N SER A 65 -6.83 -5.04 -21.52
CA SER A 65 -5.87 -5.48 -20.51
C SER A 65 -4.56 -4.69 -20.58
N GLU A 66 -4.04 -4.38 -21.78
CA GLU A 66 -2.78 -3.62 -21.89
C GLU A 66 -2.90 -2.18 -21.36
N ILE A 67 -4.03 -1.51 -21.60
CA ILE A 67 -4.26 -0.14 -21.10
C ILE A 67 -4.29 -0.14 -19.57
N VAL A 68 -4.97 -1.11 -18.96
CA VAL A 68 -5.06 -1.23 -17.50
C VAL A 68 -3.72 -1.63 -16.89
N VAL A 69 -2.98 -2.55 -17.52
CA VAL A 69 -1.63 -2.93 -17.07
C VAL A 69 -0.66 -1.74 -17.16
N PHE A 70 -0.77 -0.93 -18.22
CA PHE A 70 0.05 0.26 -18.40
C PHE A 70 -0.23 1.34 -17.33
N THR A 71 -1.50 1.62 -17.02
CA THR A 71 -1.85 2.60 -15.98
C THR A 71 -1.38 2.14 -14.59
N ILE A 72 -1.53 0.86 -14.27
CA ILE A 72 -1.03 0.27 -13.02
C ILE A 72 0.50 0.36 -12.95
N LEU A 73 1.20 0.01 -14.03
CA LEU A 73 2.66 0.14 -14.10
C LEU A 73 3.10 1.59 -13.87
N GLN A 74 2.41 2.56 -14.48
CA GLN A 74 2.71 3.97 -14.30
C GLN A 74 2.48 4.42 -12.85
N ALA A 75 1.40 3.97 -12.21
CA ALA A 75 1.09 4.26 -10.81
C ALA A 75 2.17 3.69 -9.86
N VAL A 76 2.55 2.42 -10.04
CA VAL A 76 3.63 1.78 -9.28
C VAL A 76 4.94 2.54 -9.49
N THR A 77 5.30 2.81 -10.75
CA THR A 77 6.52 3.54 -11.10
C THR A 77 6.59 4.93 -10.48
N LYS A 78 5.45 5.64 -10.41
CA LYS A 78 5.34 6.95 -9.74
C LYS A 78 5.65 6.84 -8.25
N LEU A 79 5.10 5.84 -7.56
CA LEU A 79 5.35 5.62 -6.12
C LEU A 79 6.79 5.16 -5.83
N LEU A 80 7.41 4.39 -6.74
CA LEU A 80 8.84 4.04 -6.62
C LEU A 80 9.78 5.26 -6.73
N ASN A 81 9.38 6.28 -7.49
CA ASN A 81 10.15 7.51 -7.65
C ASN A 81 9.96 8.48 -6.46
N ASP A 82 8.84 8.41 -5.75
CA ASP A 82 8.52 9.32 -4.64
C ASP A 82 9.39 8.98 -3.42
N GLU A 83 10.29 9.89 -3.04
CA GLU A 83 11.28 9.68 -1.98
C GLU A 83 10.67 9.49 -0.59
N THR A 84 9.47 10.03 -0.37
CA THR A 84 8.81 9.97 0.94
C THR A 84 8.20 8.58 1.22
N ILE A 85 8.06 7.74 0.20
CA ILE A 85 7.56 6.37 0.34
C ILE A 85 8.66 5.51 0.97
N SER A 86 8.31 4.67 1.93
CA SER A 86 9.29 3.81 2.58
C SER A 86 9.74 2.67 1.66
N ASP A 87 10.96 2.17 1.86
CA ASP A 87 11.50 1.07 1.04
C ASP A 87 10.66 -0.21 1.15
N ILE A 88 10.06 -0.46 2.32
CA ILE A 88 9.20 -1.63 2.53
C ILE A 88 7.90 -1.53 1.71
N ASP A 89 7.33 -0.34 1.59
CA ASP A 89 6.11 -0.12 0.81
C ASP A 89 6.41 -0.26 -0.70
N ARG A 90 7.55 0.26 -1.16
CA ARG A 90 8.00 0.07 -2.56
C ARG A 90 8.23 -1.41 -2.88
N LEU A 91 8.90 -2.15 -1.99
CA LEU A 91 9.14 -3.58 -2.15
C LEU A 91 7.82 -4.35 -2.26
N ARG A 92 6.85 -4.06 -1.36
CA ARG A 92 5.52 -4.68 -1.39
C ARG A 92 4.79 -4.44 -2.70
N LEU A 93 4.82 -3.22 -3.23
CA LEU A 93 4.20 -2.88 -4.52
C LEU A 93 4.83 -3.68 -5.67
N VAL A 94 6.16 -3.79 -5.73
CA VAL A 94 6.84 -4.58 -6.77
C VAL A 94 6.55 -6.08 -6.62
N MET A 95 6.51 -6.61 -5.39
CA MET A 95 6.14 -8.01 -5.15
C MET A 95 4.69 -8.30 -5.58
N LEU A 96 3.74 -7.42 -5.26
CA LEU A 96 2.35 -7.57 -5.69
C LEU A 96 2.23 -7.51 -7.22
N TYR A 97 2.96 -6.60 -7.87
CA TYR A 97 3.02 -6.55 -9.33
C TYR A 97 3.61 -7.83 -9.92
N ALA A 98 4.69 -8.37 -9.35
CA ALA A 98 5.29 -9.63 -9.78
C ALA A 98 4.29 -10.79 -9.69
N LEU A 99 3.68 -10.97 -8.52
CA LEU A 99 2.71 -12.04 -8.29
C LEU A 99 1.52 -11.98 -9.25
N ARG A 100 1.15 -10.79 -9.72
CA ARG A 100 0.01 -10.60 -10.61
C ARG A 100 0.35 -10.69 -12.09
N TYR A 101 1.45 -10.09 -12.51
CA TYR A 101 1.74 -9.78 -13.91
C TYR A 101 3.04 -10.41 -14.46
N GLU A 102 3.72 -11.27 -13.71
CA GLU A 102 4.98 -11.90 -14.15
C GLU A 102 4.89 -12.55 -15.53
N LYS A 103 3.77 -13.22 -15.84
CA LYS A 103 3.57 -13.91 -17.13
C LYS A 103 3.17 -12.98 -18.27
N GLU A 104 2.48 -11.89 -17.95
CA GLU A 104 1.94 -10.94 -18.93
C GLU A 104 2.99 -9.90 -19.32
N SER A 105 3.89 -9.54 -18.39
CA SER A 105 4.85 -8.45 -18.61
C SER A 105 6.21 -8.63 -17.91
N PRO A 106 7.03 -9.58 -18.37
CA PRO A 106 8.34 -9.84 -17.76
C PRO A 106 9.33 -8.68 -17.94
N VAL A 107 9.24 -7.93 -19.05
CA VAL A 107 10.13 -6.79 -19.32
C VAL A 107 9.88 -5.64 -18.35
N GLN A 108 8.61 -5.30 -18.10
CA GLN A 108 8.24 -4.21 -17.20
C GLN A 108 8.54 -4.60 -15.75
N LEU A 109 8.33 -5.87 -15.38
CA LEU A 109 8.75 -6.41 -14.11
C LEU A 109 10.27 -6.22 -13.88
N MET A 110 11.10 -6.57 -14.87
CA MET A 110 12.55 -6.40 -14.79
C MET A 110 12.95 -4.93 -14.63
N GLN A 111 12.24 -3.99 -15.28
CA GLN A 111 12.46 -2.56 -15.09
C GLN A 111 12.17 -2.12 -13.66
N LEU A 112 11.07 -2.59 -13.06
CA LEU A 112 10.72 -2.29 -11.66
C LEU A 112 11.77 -2.85 -10.69
N PHE A 113 12.24 -4.08 -10.93
CA PHE A 113 13.32 -4.69 -10.14
C PHE A 113 14.60 -3.86 -10.17
N ASN A 114 15.06 -3.48 -11.36
CA ASN A 114 16.26 -2.65 -11.50
C ASN A 114 16.12 -1.30 -10.79
N LYS A 115 14.92 -0.72 -10.81
CA LYS A 115 14.61 0.53 -10.12
C LYS A 115 14.63 0.40 -8.60
N LEU A 116 14.14 -0.72 -8.07
CA LEU A 116 14.20 -1.00 -6.63
C LEU A 116 15.64 -1.26 -6.19
N ALA A 117 16.39 -2.03 -6.99
CA ALA A 117 17.79 -2.37 -6.72
C ALA A 117 18.72 -1.14 -6.78
N SER A 118 18.51 -0.21 -7.71
CA SER A 118 19.32 1.01 -7.80
C SER A 118 19.17 1.94 -6.59
N ARG A 119 18.02 1.89 -5.91
CA ARG A 119 17.73 2.70 -4.72
C ARG A 119 18.26 2.07 -3.44
N SER A 120 18.33 0.75 -3.38
CA SER A 120 18.76 0.04 -2.17
C SER A 120 20.17 -0.49 -2.30
N ALA A 121 21.12 0.19 -1.64
CA ALA A 121 22.50 -0.30 -1.50
C ALA A 121 22.61 -1.67 -0.80
N LYS A 122 21.53 -2.15 -0.17
CA LYS A 122 21.47 -3.43 0.56
C LYS A 122 21.10 -4.63 -0.32
N TYR A 123 20.48 -4.40 -1.48
CA TYR A 123 20.10 -5.47 -2.41
C TYR A 123 20.92 -5.36 -3.69
N LYS A 124 22.24 -5.53 -3.57
CA LYS A 124 23.04 -5.92 -4.75
C LYS A 124 22.49 -7.27 -5.22
N PRO A 125 22.20 -7.43 -6.52
CA PRO A 125 21.84 -8.73 -7.04
C PRO A 125 23.01 -9.67 -6.74
N GLY A 126 22.77 -10.66 -5.88
CA GLY A 126 23.66 -11.79 -5.73
C GLY A 126 23.67 -12.52 -7.05
N VAL A 127 24.69 -12.23 -7.86
CA VAL A 127 25.10 -13.07 -8.97
C VAL A 127 25.63 -14.35 -8.37
N THR A 128 24.87 -15.43 -8.54
CA THR A 128 25.39 -16.78 -8.80
C THR A 128 24.47 -17.43 -9.81
#